data_AF-A0A7J2I4Y9-F1
#
_entry.id   AF-A0A7J2I4Y9-F1
#
_cell.length_a   1.000
_cell.length_b   1.000
_cell.length_c   1.000
_cell.angle_alpha   90.00
_cell.angle_beta   90.00
_cell.angle_gamma   90.00
#
_symmetry.space_group_name_H-M   'P 1'
#
loop_
_entity.id
_entity.type
_entity.pdbx_description
1 polymer ?
#
loop_
_entity_poly.entity_id
_entity_poly.type
_entity_poly.pdbx_seq_one_letter_code
_entity_poly.pdbx_strand_id
1 'polypeptide(L)' 'GKGEPLSQREVAEEIAKFPEVQEVHIITGDWDILIKVRACSVDEIGKFVVDKLRKVRGDKKTLTCMVFETTKETTELNI' A
#
# COMPACT_ATOMS: atom_id res chain seq x y z
N GLY A 1 -4.49 -27.74 5.41
CA GLY A 1 -3.92 -27.56 4.07
C GLY A 1 -3.65 -26.09 3.88
N LYS A 2 -2.44 -25.69 3.46
CA LYS A 2 -2.15 -24.28 3.17
C LYS A 2 -2.89 -23.93 1.89
N GLY A 3 -3.88 -23.04 1.97
CA GLY A 3 -4.53 -22.48 0.79
C GLY A 3 -3.50 -21.81 -0.11
N GLU A 4 -3.77 -21.77 -1.41
CA GLU A 4 -2.89 -21.09 -2.35
C GLU A 4 -2.65 -19.63 -1.91
N PRO A 5 -1.42 -19.12 -2.04
CA PRO A 5 -1.14 -17.73 -1.71
C PRO A 5 -1.96 -16.81 -2.63
N LEU A 6 -2.57 -15.78 -2.05
CA LEU A 6 -3.36 -14.78 -2.78
C LEU A 6 -2.57 -14.24 -3.98
N SER A 7 -3.25 -14.11 -5.11
CA SER A 7 -2.73 -13.43 -6.29
C SER A 7 -2.45 -11.96 -5.99
N GLN A 8 -1.62 -11.31 -6.82
CA GLN A 8 -1.35 -9.88 -6.68
C GLN A 8 -2.62 -9.03 -6.75
N ARG A 9 -3.61 -9.45 -7.53
CA ARG A 9 -4.91 -8.76 -7.66
C ARG A 9 -5.72 -8.85 -6.38
N GLU A 10 -5.87 -10.05 -5.81
CA GLU A 10 -6.60 -10.22 -4.54
C GLU A 10 -5.91 -9.45 -3.40
N VAL A 11 -4.57 -9.45 -3.35
CA VAL A 11 -3.83 -8.64 -2.38
C VAL A 11 -4.10 -7.15 -2.57
N ALA A 12 -4.09 -6.65 -3.80
CA ALA A 12 -4.40 -5.24 -4.08
C ALA A 12 -5.83 -4.86 -3.69
N GLU A 13 -6.81 -5.73 -3.97
CA GLU A 13 -8.22 -5.55 -3.60
C GLU A 13 -8.42 -5.53 -2.08
N GLU A 14 -7.76 -6.41 -1.33
CA GLU A 14 -7.82 -6.37 0.13
C GLU A 14 -7.17 -5.11 0.70
N ILE A 15 -6.05 -4.66 0.11
CA ILE A 15 -5.40 -3.43 0.53
C ILE A 15 -6.28 -2.19 0.23
N ALA A 16 -6.99 -2.19 -0.90
CA ALA A 16 -7.88 -1.09 -1.30
C ALA A 16 -9.03 -0.83 -0.31
N LYS A 17 -9.37 -1.81 0.54
CA LYS A 17 -10.44 -1.69 1.53
C LYS A 17 -10.02 -0.90 2.77
N PHE A 18 -8.72 -0.68 2.98
CA PHE A 18 -8.26 0.05 4.16
C PHE A 18 -8.48 1.55 4.00
N PRO A 19 -9.10 2.22 4.98
CA PRO A 19 -9.35 3.66 4.91
C PRO A 19 -8.08 4.50 4.90
N GLU A 20 -6.96 3.98 5.40
CA GLU A 20 -5.66 4.65 5.35
C GLU A 20 -5.05 4.66 3.93
N VAL A 21 -5.52 3.81 3.03
CA VAL A 21 -4.98 3.68 1.66
C VAL A 21 -5.70 4.65 0.74
N GLN A 22 -4.96 5.65 0.25
CA GLN A 22 -5.44 6.63 -0.72
C GLN A 22 -5.38 6.06 -2.15
N GLU A 23 -4.35 5.28 -2.47
CA GLU A 23 -4.15 4.69 -3.79
C GLU A 23 -3.44 3.34 -3.69
N VAL A 24 -3.77 2.42 -4.61
CA VAL A 24 -3.10 1.12 -4.76
C VAL A 24 -3.00 0.76 -6.23
N HIS A 25 -1.80 0.37 -6.66
CA HIS A 25 -1.47 0.10 -8.06
C HIS A 25 -0.65 -1.18 -8.16
N ILE A 26 -0.98 -2.02 -9.14
CA ILE A 26 -0.11 -3.13 -9.56
C ILE A 26 0.87 -2.54 -10.58
N ILE A 27 2.16 -2.73 -10.34
CA ILE A 27 3.23 -2.10 -11.12
C ILE A 27 4.19 -3.14 -11.70
N THR A 28 4.99 -2.73 -12.68
CA THR A 28 6.12 -3.52 -13.17
C THR A 28 7.41 -3.11 -12.44
N GLY A 29 8.44 -3.96 -12.46
CA GLY A 29 9.75 -3.72 -11.84
C GLY A 29 10.03 -4.64 -10.67
N ASP A 30 10.88 -4.19 -9.75
CA ASP A 30 11.34 -4.99 -8.59
C ASP A 30 10.26 -5.20 -7.52
N TRP A 31 9.16 -4.47 -7.60
CA TRP A 31 8.03 -4.52 -6.67
C TRP A 31 6.73 -4.80 -7.42
N ASP A 32 5.83 -5.55 -6.79
CA ASP A 32 4.54 -5.93 -7.39
C ASP A 32 3.45 -4.86 -7.24
N ILE A 33 3.46 -4.14 -6.11
CA ILE A 33 2.37 -3.26 -5.69
C ILE A 33 2.95 -1.98 -5.08
N LEU A 34 2.49 -0.83 -5.60
CA LEU A 34 2.73 0.50 -5.05
C LEU A 34 1.47 0.97 -4.32
N ILE A 35 1.64 1.45 -3.09
CA ILE A 35 0.55 1.97 -2.26
C ILE A 35 0.87 3.38 -1.78
N LYS A 36 -0.17 4.21 -1.69
CA LYS A 36 -0.10 5.53 -1.08
C LYS A 36 -1.01 5.54 0.14
N VAL A 37 -0.43 5.88 1.28
CA VAL A 37 -1.11 5.82 2.58
C VAL A 37 -1.13 7.21 3.22
N ARG A 38 -2.24 7.57 3.86
CA ARG A 38 -2.37 8.78 4.68
C ARG A 38 -2.73 8.40 6.11
N ALA A 39 -2.06 9.01 7.06
CA ALA A 39 -2.35 8.90 8.48
C ALA A 39 -1.93 10.19 9.20
N CYS A 40 -2.38 10.40 10.43
CA CYS A 40 -2.12 11.62 11.18
C CYS A 40 -0.72 11.64 11.81
N SER A 41 -0.02 10.49 11.88
CA SER A 41 1.33 10.40 12.44
C SER A 41 2.13 9.22 11.90
N VAL A 42 3.45 9.26 12.11
CA VAL A 42 4.37 8.16 11.80
C VAL A 42 3.99 6.88 12.57
N ASP A 43 3.54 7.03 13.82
CA ASP A 43 3.15 5.90 14.66
C ASP A 43 1.92 5.17 14.10
N GLU A 44 0.95 5.90 13.55
CA GLU A 44 -0.21 5.32 12.87
C GLU A 44 0.18 4.59 11.59
N ILE A 45 1.13 5.14 10.80
CA ILE A 45 1.70 4.43 9.64
C ILE A 45 2.37 3.13 10.09
N GLY A 46 3.16 3.17 11.17
CA GLY A 46 3.81 1.99 11.74
C GLY A 46 2.81 0.90 12.11
N LYS A 47 1.75 1.28 12.84
CA LYS A 47 0.64 0.36 13.21
C LYS A 47 -0.06 -0.19 11.98
N PHE A 48 -0.39 0.65 10.99
CA PHE A 48 -0.99 0.18 9.74
C PHE A 48 -0.10 -0.87 9.05
N VAL A 49 1.20 -0.61 8.91
CA VAL A 49 2.12 -1.52 8.23
C VAL A 49 2.25 -2.84 8.98
N VAL A 50 2.50 -2.80 10.28
CA VAL A 50 2.76 -4.00 11.10
C VAL A 50 1.49 -4.80 11.36
N ASP A 51 0.40 -4.12 11.74
CA ASP A 51 -0.80 -4.78 12.26
C ASP A 51 -1.83 -5.09 11.18
N LYS A 52 -1.80 -4.41 10.02
CA LYS A 52 -2.76 -4.59 8.94
C LYS A 52 -2.09 -5.09 7.65
N LEU A 53 -1.19 -4.31 7.07
CA LEU A 53 -0.63 -4.59 5.75
C LEU A 53 0.13 -5.92 5.70
N ARG A 54 0.98 -6.20 6.70
CA ARG A 54 1.72 -7.48 6.78
C ARG A 54 0.82 -8.71 6.92
N LYS A 55 -0.37 -8.58 7.51
CA LYS A 55 -1.32 -9.70 7.62
C LYS A 55 -1.91 -10.08 6.26
N VAL A 56 -2.11 -9.10 5.37
CA VAL A 56 -2.61 -9.33 4.02
C VAL A 56 -1.50 -9.86 3.10
N ARG A 57 -0.29 -9.26 3.18
CA ARG A 57 0.83 -9.60 2.28
C ARG A 57 1.66 -10.81 2.72
N GLY A 58 1.53 -11.25 3.97
CA GLY A 58 2.37 -12.30 4.56
C GLY A 58 3.84 -11.86 4.65
N ASP A 59 4.75 -12.81 4.41
CA ASP A 59 6.21 -12.61 4.55
C ASP A 59 6.87 -11.80 3.43
N LYS A 60 6.07 -11.17 2.56
CA LYS A 60 6.59 -10.36 1.44
C LYS A 60 7.27 -9.09 1.97
N LYS A 61 8.42 -8.75 1.36
CA LYS A 61 9.15 -7.52 1.66
C LYS A 61 8.29 -6.29 1.39
N THR A 62 8.46 -5.27 2.22
CA THR A 62 7.82 -3.96 2.09
C THR A 62 8.89 -2.88 2.21
N LEU A 63 8.86 -1.90 1.31
CA LEU A 63 9.63 -0.66 1.40
C LEU A 63 8.66 0.47 1.74
N THR A 64 8.94 1.19 2.84
CA THR A 64 8.13 2.35 3.25
C THR A 64 8.92 3.62 2.96
N CYS A 65 8.34 4.50 2.15
CA CYS A 65 8.91 5.80 1.80
C CYS A 65 8.09 6.91 2.46
N MET A 66 8.67 7.60 3.44
CA MET A 66 8.02 8.76 4.07
C MET A 66 8.20 10.00 3.19
N VAL A 67 7.10 10.64 2.82
CA VAL A 67 7.10 11.89 2.04
C VAL A 67 7.27 13.07 3.00
N PHE A 68 8.36 13.85 2.85
CA PHE A 68 8.59 15.05 3.66
C PHE A 68 7.86 16.28 3.14
N GLU A 69 7.78 16.42 1.82
CA GLU A 69 7.11 17.54 1.16
C GLU A 69 6.39 17.03 -0.10
N THR A 70 5.17 17.54 -0.35
CA THR A 70 4.40 17.23 -1.56
C THR A 70 4.33 18.47 -2.44
N THR A 71 5.11 18.51 -3.51
CA THR A 71 5.10 19.65 -4.45
C THR A 71 3.86 19.68 -5.34
N LYS A 72 3.30 18.51 -5.69
CA LYS A 72 2.08 18.39 -6.52
C LYS A 72 1.36 17.08 -6.22
N GLU A 73 0.02 17.14 -6.11
CA GLU A 73 -0.87 15.99 -6.00
C GLU A 73 -2.22 16.33 -6.64
N THR A 74 -2.63 15.60 -7.67
CA THR A 74 -3.92 15.80 -8.36
C THR A 74 -4.32 14.54 -9.11
N THR A 75 -5.62 14.30 -9.26
CA THR A 75 -6.19 13.27 -10.15
C THR A 75 -6.50 13.81 -11.54
N GLU A 76 -6.35 15.11 -11.77
CA GLU A 76 -6.69 15.79 -13.01
C GLU A 76 -5.47 15.93 -13.93
N LEU A 77 -5.70 15.75 -15.23
CA LEU A 77 -4.72 16.05 -16.27
C LEU A 77 -4.94 17.47 -16.77
N ASN A 78 -3.88 18.27 -16.80
CA ASN A 78 -3.91 19.60 -17.41
C ASN A 78 -3.57 19.44 -18.89
N ILE A 79 -4.57 19.03 -19.67
CA ILE A 79 -4.52 18.79 -21.12
C ILE A 79 -5.38 19.80 -21.88
#